data_AF-A0A661QBZ7-F1
#
_entry.id   AF-A0A661QBZ7-F1
#
_cell.length_a   1.000
_cell.length_b   1.000
_cell.length_c   1.000
_cell.angle_alpha   90.00
_cell.angle_beta   90.00
_cell.angle_gamma   90.00
#
_symmetry.space_group_name_H-M   'P 1'
#
loop_
_entity.id
_entity.type
_entity.pdbx_description
1 polymer ?
#
loop_
_entity_poly.entity_id
_entity_poly.type
_entity_poly.pdbx_seq_one_letter_code
_entity_poly.pdbx_strand_id
1 'polypeptide(L)'
;MDKEKTIEAICNARKAHENQMKKIVTLLNGKEINNPTAVLKRECSFGKWLYSDDNNLKEILGAIFYNSLETLHAKWHVEYSRLFDIFFKNKKSGLFSKIFGTDKIEEMEIDKAKVYYSELKVTTEELLKAMASSLRRLEALREDKFN
;
A
#
# COMPACT_ATOMS: atom_id res chain seq x y z
N MET A 1 -1.75 14.32 -18.97
CA MET A 1 -1.76 14.36 -17.48
C MET A 1 -1.39 15.77 -17.03
N ASP A 2 -1.66 16.17 -15.79
CA ASP A 2 -1.21 17.47 -15.26
C ASP A 2 0.00 17.25 -14.35
N LYS A 3 1.03 18.10 -14.43
CA LYS A 3 2.27 17.91 -13.68
C LYS A 3 2.04 17.97 -12.17
N GLU A 4 1.35 18.99 -11.70
CA GLU A 4 1.07 19.19 -10.28
C GLU A 4 0.25 18.03 -9.73
N LYS A 5 -0.83 17.63 -10.41
CA LYS A 5 -1.66 16.47 -10.02
C LYS A 5 -0.87 15.16 -10.03
N THR A 6 0.08 15.00 -10.96
CA THR A 6 0.93 13.80 -11.01
C THR A 6 1.86 13.71 -9.82
N ILE A 7 2.52 14.82 -9.48
CA ILE A 7 3.37 14.93 -8.30
C ILE A 7 2.54 14.71 -7.02
N GLU A 8 1.36 15.34 -6.95
CA GLU A 8 0.44 15.21 -5.82
C GLU A 8 0.00 13.75 -5.63
N ALA A 9 -0.36 13.04 -6.70
CA ALA A 9 -0.76 11.64 -6.65
C ALA A 9 0.35 10.75 -6.04
N ILE A 10 1.61 10.94 -6.44
CA ILE A 10 2.75 10.20 -5.90
C ILE A 10 3.01 10.56 -4.43
N CYS A 11 2.92 11.84 -4.07
CA CYS A 11 3.05 12.32 -2.69
C CYS A 11 1.95 11.73 -1.78
N ASN A 12 0.70 11.72 -2.25
CA ASN A 12 -0.43 11.16 -1.52
C ASN A 12 -0.30 9.65 -1.37
N ALA A 13 0.17 8.95 -2.41
CA ALA A 13 0.48 7.53 -2.33
C ALA A 13 1.53 7.24 -1.27
N ARG A 14 2.61 8.01 -1.23
CA ARG A 14 3.68 7.88 -0.23
C ARG A 14 3.12 7.98 1.20
N LYS A 15 2.37 9.04 1.48
CA LYS A 15 1.71 9.26 2.77
C LYS A 15 0.75 8.12 3.14
N ALA A 16 0.00 7.60 2.16
CA ALA A 16 -0.95 6.52 2.38
C ALA A 16 -0.25 5.21 2.80
N HIS A 17 0.85 4.84 2.14
CA HIS A 17 1.63 3.64 2.48
C HIS A 17 2.31 3.79 3.86
N GLU A 18 2.92 4.94 4.15
CA GLU A 18 3.49 5.24 5.47
C GLU A 18 2.44 5.15 6.58
N ASN A 19 1.25 5.70 6.35
CA ASN A 19 0.13 5.64 7.30
C ASN A 19 -0.36 4.20 7.49
N GLN A 20 -0.42 3.41 6.42
CA GLN A 20 -0.84 2.01 6.52
C GLN A 20 0.15 1.17 7.33
N MET A 21 1.46 1.44 7.25
CA MET A 21 2.44 0.78 8.13
C MET A 21 2.21 1.12 9.60
N LYS A 22 1.92 2.38 9.93
CA LYS A 22 1.59 2.81 11.31
C LYS A 22 0.33 2.11 11.84
N LYS A 23 -0.67 1.95 10.97
CA LYS A 23 -1.89 1.19 11.25
C LYS A 23 -1.59 -0.29 11.56
N ILE A 24 -0.70 -0.93 10.80
CA ILE A 24 -0.29 -2.31 11.06
C ILE A 24 0.44 -2.43 12.39
N VAL A 25 1.31 -1.47 12.76
CA VAL A 25 1.92 -1.45 14.09
C VAL A 25 0.88 -1.31 15.19
N THR A 26 -0.18 -0.54 14.96
CA THR A 26 -1.31 -0.41 15.90
C THR A 26 -2.03 -1.74 16.08
N LEU A 27 -2.29 -2.47 14.99
CA LEU A 27 -2.85 -3.82 15.02
C LEU A 27 -1.97 -4.83 15.75
N LEU A 28 -0.65 -4.82 15.49
CA LEU A 28 0.31 -5.69 16.18
C LEU A 28 0.36 -5.46 17.70
N ASN A 29 0.00 -4.26 18.15
CA ASN A 29 -0.12 -3.91 19.57
C ASN A 29 -1.53 -4.21 20.14
N GLY A 30 -2.36 -4.95 19.42
CA GLY A 30 -3.70 -5.36 19.86
C GLY A 30 -4.75 -4.25 19.84
N LYS A 31 -4.48 -3.13 19.15
CA LYS A 31 -5.42 -2.00 19.03
C LYS A 31 -6.17 -2.08 17.72
N GLU A 32 -7.44 -1.69 17.76
CA GLU A 32 -8.28 -1.61 16.56
C GLU A 32 -7.92 -0.42 15.68
N ILE A 33 -8.17 -0.56 14.39
CA ILE A 33 -8.03 0.52 13.40
C ILE A 33 -9.29 0.59 12.54
N ASN A 34 -9.58 1.78 12.04
CA ASN A 34 -10.62 2.00 11.04
C ASN A 34 -10.01 2.21 9.66
N ASN A 35 -10.78 1.89 8.62
CA ASN A 35 -10.46 2.16 7.21
C ASN A 35 -9.07 1.65 6.80
N PRO A 36 -8.84 0.32 6.80
CA PRO A 36 -7.61 -0.25 6.25
C PRO A 36 -7.48 0.07 4.75
N THR A 37 -6.25 0.14 4.24
CA THR A 37 -6.01 0.22 2.79
C THR A 37 -6.68 -0.96 2.07
N ALA A 38 -7.16 -0.74 0.84
CA ALA A 38 -7.74 -1.82 0.04
C ALA A 38 -6.71 -2.92 -0.22
N VAL A 39 -7.13 -4.18 -0.17
CA VAL A 39 -6.22 -5.33 -0.38
C VAL A 39 -5.77 -5.42 -1.83
N LEU A 40 -6.67 -5.18 -2.77
CA LEU A 40 -6.36 -5.27 -4.18
C LEU A 40 -5.60 -4.03 -4.66
N LYS A 41 -4.50 -4.26 -5.38
CA LYS A 41 -3.62 -3.19 -5.86
C LYS A 41 -4.30 -2.15 -6.73
N ARG A 42 -5.40 -2.48 -7.40
CA ARG A 42 -6.17 -1.55 -8.26
C ARG A 42 -7.26 -0.80 -7.50
N GLU A 43 -7.52 -1.14 -6.24
CA GLU A 43 -8.60 -0.56 -5.45
C GLU A 43 -8.14 0.50 -4.46
N CYS A 44 -6.84 0.57 -4.16
CA CYS A 44 -6.28 1.67 -3.39
C CYS A 44 -6.27 2.96 -4.24
N SER A 45 -6.30 4.14 -3.62
CA SER A 45 -6.37 5.41 -4.36
C SER A 45 -5.22 5.58 -5.36
N PHE A 46 -4.02 5.13 -4.99
CA PHE A 46 -2.88 5.15 -5.88
C PHE A 46 -3.03 4.18 -7.06
N GLY A 47 -3.51 2.97 -6.81
CA GLY A 47 -3.78 1.98 -7.83
C GLY A 47 -4.85 2.41 -8.83
N LYS A 48 -5.95 2.98 -8.33
CA LYS A 48 -7.01 3.54 -9.19
C LYS A 48 -6.45 4.58 -10.14
N TRP A 49 -5.54 5.42 -9.67
CA TRP A 49 -4.87 6.42 -10.49
C TRP A 49 -3.79 5.84 -11.42
N LEU A 50 -2.92 4.96 -10.91
CA LEU A 50 -1.77 4.42 -11.65
C LEU A 50 -2.22 3.54 -12.81
N TYR A 51 -3.32 2.81 -12.62
CA TYR A 51 -3.82 1.83 -13.58
C TYR A 51 -5.06 2.31 -14.35
N SER A 52 -5.37 3.60 -14.32
CA SER A 52 -6.45 4.15 -15.13
C SER A 52 -6.04 4.22 -16.61
N ASP A 53 -7.02 4.15 -17.52
CA ASP A 53 -6.77 4.09 -18.97
C ASP A 53 -6.17 5.40 -19.52
N ASP A 54 -6.37 6.49 -18.80
CA ASP A 54 -5.90 7.85 -19.08
C ASP A 54 -4.53 8.17 -18.42
N ASN A 55 -3.90 7.19 -17.76
CA ASN A 55 -2.58 7.36 -17.15
C ASN A 55 -1.44 7.12 -18.16
N ASN A 56 -0.69 8.18 -18.49
CA ASN A 56 0.51 8.13 -19.34
C ASN A 56 1.83 8.29 -18.56
N LEU A 57 1.85 7.89 -17.28
CA LEU A 57 3.03 8.03 -16.43
C LEU A 57 4.23 7.25 -16.97
N LYS A 58 4.00 6.12 -17.64
CA LYS A 58 5.09 5.30 -18.21
C LYS A 58 5.87 6.05 -19.28
N GLU A 59 5.18 6.81 -20.11
CA GLU A 59 5.74 7.62 -21.19
C GLU A 59 6.52 8.83 -20.61
N ILE A 60 5.93 9.48 -19.59
CA ILE A 60 6.52 10.65 -18.93
C ILE A 60 7.77 10.27 -18.12
N LEU A 61 7.63 9.25 -17.27
CA LEU A 61 8.64 8.84 -16.31
C LEU A 61 9.70 7.93 -16.95
N GLY A 62 9.35 7.26 -18.04
CA GLY A 62 10.17 6.24 -18.69
C GLY A 62 10.00 4.86 -18.05
N ALA A 63 10.17 3.83 -18.86
CA ALA A 63 9.87 2.43 -18.50
C ALA A 63 10.62 1.94 -17.25
N ILE A 64 11.87 2.35 -17.04
CA ILE A 64 12.68 1.89 -15.90
C ILE A 64 12.03 2.28 -14.56
N PHE A 65 11.69 3.56 -14.41
CA PHE A 65 11.10 4.08 -13.19
C PHE A 65 9.65 3.61 -13.01
N TYR A 66 8.87 3.60 -14.10
CA TYR A 66 7.50 3.12 -14.06
C TYR A 66 7.41 1.64 -13.67
N ASN A 67 8.21 0.76 -14.29
CA ASN A 67 8.19 -0.66 -13.99
C ASN A 67 8.64 -0.94 -12.55
N SER A 68 9.60 -0.16 -12.03
CA SER A 68 10.01 -0.25 -10.62
C SER A 68 8.85 0.09 -9.67
N LEU A 69 8.14 1.20 -9.92
CA LEU A 69 6.95 1.57 -9.14
C LEU A 69 5.87 0.48 -9.20
N GLU A 70 5.52 0.02 -10.40
CA GLU A 70 4.46 -0.96 -10.61
C GLU A 70 4.76 -2.28 -9.91
N THR A 71 5.99 -2.78 -10.07
CA THR A 71 6.44 -4.05 -9.47
C THR A 71 6.41 -3.97 -7.95
N LEU A 72 6.97 -2.90 -7.37
CA LEU A 72 7.02 -2.73 -5.92
C LEU A 72 5.62 -2.51 -5.32
N HIS A 73 4.76 -1.76 -6.00
CA HIS A 73 3.38 -1.57 -5.59
C HIS A 73 2.58 -2.88 -5.61
N ALA A 74 2.73 -3.68 -6.67
CA ALA A 74 2.10 -4.98 -6.76
C ALA A 74 2.60 -5.94 -5.65
N LYS A 75 3.92 -5.99 -5.44
CA LYS A 75 4.55 -6.79 -4.37
C LYS A 75 4.05 -6.38 -2.99
N TRP A 76 3.97 -5.07 -2.73
CA TRP A 76 3.47 -4.52 -1.47
C TRP A 76 2.06 -5.02 -1.16
N HIS A 77 1.15 -5.00 -2.13
CA HIS A 77 -0.22 -5.48 -1.95
C HIS A 77 -0.31 -6.99 -1.71
N VAL A 78 0.56 -7.79 -2.35
CA VAL A 78 0.65 -9.24 -2.11
C VAL A 78 1.07 -9.51 -0.66
N GLU A 79 2.10 -8.84 -0.17
CA GLU A 79 2.59 -9.02 1.21
C GLU A 79 1.57 -8.47 2.23
N TYR A 80 0.98 -7.31 1.95
CA TYR A 80 -0.06 -6.71 2.77
C TYR A 80 -1.29 -7.61 2.92
N SER A 81 -1.68 -8.34 1.86
CA SER A 81 -2.83 -9.25 1.91
C SER A 81 -2.71 -10.32 3.00
N ARG A 82 -1.49 -10.80 3.28
CA ARG A 82 -1.23 -11.81 4.31
C ARG A 82 -1.52 -11.27 5.71
N LEU A 83 -1.11 -10.02 5.97
CA LEU A 83 -1.44 -9.33 7.22
C LEU A 83 -2.94 -9.03 7.31
N PHE A 84 -3.54 -8.60 6.20
CA PHE A 84 -4.97 -8.33 6.17
C PHE A 84 -5.81 -9.55 6.56
N ASP A 85 -5.43 -10.73 6.08
CA ASP A 85 -6.16 -11.97 6.35
C ASP A 85 -6.15 -12.31 7.85
N ILE A 86 -5.01 -12.15 8.51
CA ILE A 86 -4.85 -12.36 9.96
C ILE A 86 -5.76 -11.41 10.75
N PHE A 87 -5.71 -10.10 10.45
CA PHE A 87 -6.36 -9.08 11.27
C PHE A 87 -7.85 -8.86 10.93
N PHE A 88 -8.29 -9.19 9.72
CA PHE A 88 -9.61 -8.79 9.21
C PHE A 88 -10.46 -9.94 8.63
N LYS A 89 -9.87 -10.99 8.03
CA LYS A 89 -10.68 -12.11 7.48
C LYS A 89 -10.99 -13.19 8.51
N ASN A 90 -10.06 -13.48 9.42
CA ASN A 90 -10.28 -14.48 10.47
C ASN A 90 -11.38 -14.08 11.49
N LYS A 91 -11.92 -12.85 11.42
CA LYS A 91 -13.08 -12.42 12.21
C LYS A 91 -14.45 -12.90 11.69
N LYS A 92 -14.53 -13.56 10.52
CA LYS A 92 -15.82 -13.91 9.87
C LYS A 92 -16.20 -15.39 9.85
N SER A 93 -15.38 -16.32 10.33
CA SER A 93 -15.72 -17.75 10.32
C SER A 93 -16.09 -18.29 11.69
N GLY A 94 -17.38 -18.25 12.02
CA GLY A 94 -17.94 -19.03 13.10
C GLY A 94 -19.46 -18.86 13.24
N LEU A 95 -20.23 -19.85 12.79
CA LEU A 95 -21.68 -19.99 13.08
C LEU A 95 -22.00 -20.16 14.59
N PHE A 96 -21.01 -19.96 15.47
CA PHE A 96 -21.10 -19.98 16.94
C PHE A 96 -20.81 -18.60 17.58
N SER A 97 -20.82 -17.50 16.81
CA SER A 97 -20.40 -16.16 17.24
C SER A 97 -21.32 -15.44 18.24
N LYS A 98 -22.10 -16.16 19.05
CA LYS A 98 -23.07 -15.56 19.98
C LYS A 98 -22.74 -15.68 21.47
N ILE A 99 -21.63 -16.29 21.85
CA ILE A 99 -21.27 -16.38 23.27
C ILE A 99 -19.76 -16.18 23.44
N PHE A 100 -19.40 -15.13 24.19
CA PHE A 100 -18.07 -14.70 24.63
C PHE A 100 -17.20 -13.84 23.71
N GLY A 101 -17.16 -12.54 24.04
CA GLY A 101 -15.96 -11.71 24.17
C GLY A 101 -14.98 -11.62 23.00
N THR A 102 -14.90 -10.43 22.40
CA THR A 102 -13.79 -9.90 21.56
C THR A 102 -12.83 -10.97 21.06
N ASP A 103 -13.03 -11.48 19.84
CA ASP A 103 -12.18 -12.48 19.20
C ASP A 103 -10.70 -12.05 19.30
N LYS A 104 -9.99 -12.59 20.30
CA LYS A 104 -8.57 -12.35 20.49
C LYS A 104 -7.83 -13.16 19.43
N ILE A 105 -7.00 -12.48 18.65
CA ILE A 105 -6.09 -13.14 17.73
C ILE A 105 -5.15 -14.02 18.55
N GLU A 106 -4.97 -15.28 18.13
CA GLU A 106 -4.08 -16.23 18.78
C GLU A 106 -2.62 -15.71 18.78
N GLU A 107 -1.86 -16.00 19.83
CA GLU A 107 -0.47 -15.54 19.98
C GLU A 107 0.41 -15.98 18.80
N MET A 108 0.21 -17.20 18.31
CA MET A 108 0.90 -17.74 17.14
C MET A 108 0.63 -16.92 15.86
N GLU A 109 -0.60 -16.44 15.67
CA GLU A 109 -0.98 -15.60 14.53
C GLU A 109 -0.37 -14.19 14.66
N ILE A 110 -0.20 -13.68 15.89
CA ILE A 110 0.53 -12.43 16.14
C ILE A 110 2.02 -12.58 15.79
N ASP A 111 2.65 -13.69 16.16
CA ASP A 111 4.06 -13.93 15.82
C ASP A 111 4.28 -14.07 14.32
N LYS A 112 3.37 -14.78 13.63
CA LYS A 112 3.32 -14.83 12.17
C LYS A 112 3.14 -13.45 11.54
N ALA A 113 2.25 -12.62 12.11
CA ALA A 113 2.07 -11.24 11.66
C ALA A 113 3.32 -10.38 11.84
N LYS A 114 4.12 -10.58 12.90
CA LYS A 114 5.41 -9.88 13.07
C LYS A 114 6.41 -10.24 11.96
N VAL A 115 6.43 -11.50 11.53
CA VAL A 115 7.26 -11.96 10.40
C VAL A 115 6.78 -11.31 9.10
N TYR A 116 5.49 -11.38 8.78
CA TYR A 116 4.97 -10.73 7.57
C TYR A 116 5.15 -9.21 7.58
N TYR A 117 5.09 -8.58 8.75
CA TYR A 117 5.36 -7.16 8.89
C TYR A 117 6.82 -6.80 8.56
N SER A 118 7.79 -7.64 8.94
CA SER A 118 9.20 -7.36 8.63
C SER A 118 9.46 -7.44 7.12
N GLU A 119 8.86 -8.42 6.43
CA GLU A 119 8.88 -8.52 4.96
C GLU A 119 8.26 -7.28 4.31
N LEU A 120 7.02 -6.93 4.71
CA LEU A 120 6.31 -5.78 4.16
C LEU A 120 7.05 -4.47 4.42
N LYS A 121 7.74 -4.35 5.55
CA LYS A 121 8.54 -3.17 5.88
C LYS A 121 9.67 -2.97 4.89
N VAL A 122 10.40 -4.02 4.52
CA VAL A 122 11.47 -3.94 3.50
C VAL A 122 10.89 -3.48 2.16
N THR A 123 9.82 -4.12 1.68
CA THR A 123 9.16 -3.73 0.44
C THR A 123 8.61 -2.30 0.49
N THR A 124 8.11 -1.86 1.66
CA THR A 124 7.65 -0.48 1.84
C THR A 124 8.82 0.50 1.69
N GLU A 125 9.96 0.24 2.32
CA GLU A 125 11.14 1.09 2.20
C GLU A 125 11.63 1.18 0.75
N GLU A 126 11.63 0.07 0.01
CA GLU A 126 11.95 0.03 -1.43
C GLU A 126 10.95 0.84 -2.25
N LEU A 127 9.64 0.67 -2.02
CA LEU A 127 8.59 1.41 -2.71
C LEU A 127 8.69 2.92 -2.46
N LEU A 128 8.91 3.34 -1.21
CA LEU A 128 9.08 4.75 -0.86
C LEU A 128 10.31 5.37 -1.52
N LYS A 129 11.40 4.60 -1.66
CA LYS A 129 12.59 5.02 -2.42
C LYS A 129 12.30 5.16 -3.91
N ALA A 130 11.57 4.22 -4.52
CA ALA A 130 11.16 4.30 -5.91
C ALA A 130 10.24 5.51 -6.17
N MET A 131 9.29 5.78 -5.28
CA MET A 131 8.44 6.98 -5.32
C MET A 131 9.26 8.26 -5.19
N ALA A 132 10.23 8.32 -4.27
CA ALA A 132 11.09 9.49 -4.12
C ALA A 132 11.95 9.75 -5.36
N SER A 133 12.50 8.70 -5.97
CA SER A 133 13.26 8.81 -7.22
C SER A 133 12.39 9.27 -8.39
N SER A 134 11.14 8.79 -8.43
CA SER A 134 10.16 9.19 -9.43
C SER A 134 9.76 10.66 -9.28
N LEU A 135 9.52 11.12 -8.05
CA LEU A 135 9.23 12.52 -7.73
C LEU A 135 10.33 13.46 -8.22
N ARG A 136 11.59 13.18 -7.85
CA ARG A 136 12.74 14.01 -8.31
C ARG A 136 12.81 14.13 -9.83
N ARG A 137 12.49 13.04 -10.53
CA ARG A 137 12.45 13.04 -11.99
C ARG A 137 11.28 13.87 -12.52
N LEU A 138 10.07 13.68 -12.00
CA LEU A 138 8.88 14.44 -12.42
C LEU A 138 9.06 15.94 -12.18
N GLU A 139 9.62 16.33 -11.04
CA GLU A 139 9.92 17.72 -10.69
C GLU A 139 10.87 18.38 -11.71
N ALA A 140 11.89 17.64 -12.17
CA ALA A 140 12.88 18.10 -13.12
C ALA A 140 12.37 18.16 -14.58
N LEU A 141 11.25 17.52 -14.91
CA LEU A 141 10.65 17.59 -16.24
C LEU A 141 9.94 18.93 -16.45
N ARG A 142 9.93 19.42 -17.69
CA ARG A 142 9.17 20.60 -18.10
C ARG A 142 7.67 20.26 -18.20
N GLU A 143 6.82 21.27 -18.04
CA GLU A 143 5.35 21.15 -18.13
C GLU A 143 4.89 20.50 -19.44
N ASP A 144 5.57 20.82 -20.55
CA ASP A 144 5.29 20.33 -21.89
C ASP A 144 5.41 18.80 -22.05
N LYS A 145 6.02 18.11 -21.09
CA LYS A 145 6.08 16.65 -21.07
C LYS A 145 4.80 15.97 -20.58
N PHE A 146 3.90 16.72 -19.95
CA PHE A 146 2.67 16.18 -19.37
C PHE A 146 1.45 16.35 -20.30
N ASN A 147 1.58 17.21 -21.31
CA ASN A 147 0.57 17.51 -22.33
C ASN A 147 0.56 16.52 -23.49
#